data_AF-A0A402A8G2-F1
#
_entry.id   AF-A0A402A8G2-F1
#
_cell.length_a   1.000
_cell.length_b   1.000
_cell.length_c   1.000
_cell.angle_alpha   90.00
_cell.angle_beta   90.00
_cell.angle_gamma   90.00
#
_symmetry.space_group_name_H-M   'P 1'
#
loop_
_entity.id
_entity.type
_entity.pdbx_description
1 polymer ?
#
loop_
_entity_poly.entity_id
_entity_poly.type
_entity_poly.pdbx_seq_one_letter_code
_entity_poly.pdbx_strand_id
1 'polypeptide(L)'
;MRSFYLLELWVGPGGARKADYYLFNTREEIKQALADDLSQQRLGPYLVLWYGEIINLFVYSEGKSVWKKDLHPYITFHLPGYPPLQGTADGCILDVSNSGLLPSAQTRQDSQRRLFRDELIDILWPTEQVGSGQESAVRVEIDWAAIDIPALEGPCLQPGEVVTCGQSYTNEEEQFEYGYNTLED
;
A
#
# COMPACT_ATOMS: atom_id res chain seq x y z
N MET A 1 -16.36 -10.27 20.64
CA MET A 1 -15.20 -9.72 19.91
C MET A 1 -15.72 -9.09 18.62
N ARG A 2 -14.99 -8.12 18.04
CA ARG A 2 -15.47 -7.29 16.92
C ARG A 2 -14.92 -7.77 15.58
N SER A 3 -15.66 -7.48 14.51
CA SER A 3 -15.25 -7.72 13.13
C SER A 3 -14.94 -6.41 12.42
N PHE A 4 -13.90 -6.40 11.59
CA PHE A 4 -13.41 -5.21 10.90
C PHE A 4 -12.48 -5.58 9.75
N TYR A 5 -12.26 -4.64 8.84
CA TYR A 5 -11.17 -4.68 7.88
C TYR A 5 -9.98 -3.92 8.46
N LEU A 6 -8.77 -4.42 8.20
CA LEU A 6 -7.53 -3.74 8.53
C LEU A 6 -6.69 -3.60 7.26
N LEU A 7 -6.44 -2.37 6.83
CA LEU A 7 -5.42 -2.06 5.81
C LEU A 7 -4.13 -1.70 6.54
N GLU A 8 -3.05 -2.41 6.24
CA GLU A 8 -1.71 -2.19 6.76
C GLU A 8 -0.83 -1.65 5.63
N LEU A 9 -0.24 -0.47 5.87
CA LEU A 9 0.70 0.21 4.99
C LEU A 9 2.01 0.40 5.75
N TRP A 10 3.08 -0.26 5.30
CA TRP A 10 4.30 -0.32 6.10
C TRP A 10 5.58 -0.25 5.28
N VAL A 11 6.52 0.58 5.71
CA VAL A 11 7.87 0.67 5.14
C VAL A 11 8.89 0.49 6.25
N GLY A 12 9.82 -0.43 6.01
CA GLY A 12 10.80 -0.80 7.01
C GLY A 12 11.85 0.24 7.35
N PRO A 13 12.53 0.06 8.48
CA PRO A 13 13.54 1.01 8.93
C PRO A 13 14.65 1.17 7.88
N GLY A 14 14.90 2.41 7.47
CA GLY A 14 15.91 2.73 6.46
C GLY A 14 15.85 4.18 6.00
N GLY A 15 15.93 4.38 4.68
CA GLY A 15 15.86 5.71 4.04
C GLY A 15 14.46 6.34 4.00
N ALA A 16 13.42 5.57 4.31
CA ALA A 16 12.05 6.01 4.60
C ALA A 16 11.47 5.12 5.70
N ARG A 17 10.33 5.52 6.25
CA ARG A 17 9.55 4.77 7.24
C ARG A 17 8.08 5.06 6.99
N LYS A 18 7.25 4.09 7.35
CA LYS A 18 5.79 4.21 7.42
C LYS A 18 5.25 3.06 8.26
N ALA A 19 4.27 3.34 9.10
CA ALA A 19 3.59 2.31 9.90
C ALA A 19 2.13 2.75 10.12
N ASP A 20 1.37 2.77 9.02
CA ASP A 20 0.00 3.26 8.99
C ASP A 20 -1.00 2.11 8.90
N TYR A 21 -2.06 2.21 9.70
CA TYR A 21 -3.06 1.17 9.86
C TYR A 21 -4.45 1.80 9.83
N TYR A 22 -5.32 1.27 8.96
CA TYR A 22 -6.69 1.74 8.83
C TYR A 22 -7.66 0.64 9.20
N LEU A 23 -8.47 0.87 10.25
CA LEU A 23 -9.47 -0.08 10.73
C LEU A 23 -10.86 0.45 10.44
N PHE A 24 -11.59 -0.22 9.55
CA PHE A 24 -12.92 0.20 9.11
C PHE A 24 -13.90 -0.96 9.07
N ASN A 25 -15.20 -0.65 9.01
CA ASN A 25 -16.25 -1.65 8.94
C ASN A 25 -16.88 -1.78 7.54
N THR A 26 -16.49 -0.93 6.59
CA THR A 26 -16.89 -1.03 5.18
C THR A 26 -15.71 -1.25 4.26
N ARG A 27 -15.97 -1.86 3.10
CA ARG A 27 -14.96 -2.02 2.05
C ARG A 27 -14.68 -0.67 1.40
N GLU A 28 -15.69 0.17 1.31
CA GLU A 28 -15.66 1.50 0.70
C GLU A 28 -14.67 2.41 1.42
N GLU A 29 -14.66 2.42 2.76
CA GLU A 29 -13.68 3.18 3.55
C GLU A 29 -12.25 2.68 3.32
N ILE A 30 -12.03 1.36 3.27
CA ILE A 30 -10.71 0.77 2.98
C ILE A 30 -10.22 1.16 1.58
N LYS A 31 -11.12 1.08 0.59
CA LYS A 31 -10.81 1.46 -0.80
C LYS A 31 -10.43 2.93 -0.87
N GLN A 32 -11.19 3.78 -0.18
CA GLN A 32 -10.92 5.22 -0.13
C GLN A 32 -9.59 5.50 0.57
N ALA A 33 -9.31 4.87 1.71
CA ALA A 33 -8.06 5.06 2.44
C ALA A 33 -6.83 4.70 1.60
N LEU A 34 -6.86 3.56 0.91
CA LEU A 34 -5.78 3.17 0.01
C LEU A 34 -5.65 4.12 -1.19
N ALA A 35 -6.77 4.54 -1.78
CA ALA A 35 -6.76 5.49 -2.89
C ALA A 35 -6.21 6.86 -2.46
N ASP A 36 -6.60 7.34 -1.28
CA ASP A 36 -6.11 8.57 -0.69
C ASP A 36 -4.60 8.47 -0.45
N ASP A 37 -4.13 7.40 0.18
CA ASP A 37 -2.70 7.19 0.43
C ASP A 37 -1.86 7.17 -0.85
N LEU A 38 -2.30 6.40 -1.86
CA LEU A 38 -1.61 6.30 -3.15
C LEU A 38 -1.78 7.56 -4.02
N SER A 39 -2.69 8.46 -3.67
CA SER A 39 -2.86 9.77 -4.34
C SER A 39 -2.21 10.93 -3.58
N GLN A 40 -1.93 10.77 -2.29
CA GLN A 40 -1.42 11.83 -1.44
C GLN A 40 0.03 12.19 -1.81
N GLN A 41 0.20 13.45 -2.22
CA GLN A 41 1.46 14.20 -2.29
C GLN A 41 2.62 13.52 -3.05
N ARG A 42 2.31 12.59 -3.96
CA ARG A 42 3.30 11.76 -4.70
C ARG A 42 4.15 10.85 -3.81
N LEU A 43 3.95 10.85 -2.49
CA LEU A 43 4.76 10.08 -1.54
C LEU A 43 4.33 8.60 -1.50
N GLY A 44 3.03 8.31 -1.50
CA GLY A 44 2.53 6.92 -1.54
C GLY A 44 3.15 6.11 -2.71
N PRO A 45 2.99 6.56 -3.98
CA PRO A 45 3.62 5.89 -5.11
C PRO A 45 5.14 5.76 -4.99
N TYR A 46 5.82 6.75 -4.39
CA TYR A 46 7.26 6.67 -4.13
C TYR A 46 7.60 5.55 -3.15
N LEU A 47 6.85 5.43 -2.05
CA LEU A 47 7.08 4.40 -1.03
C LEU A 47 6.86 3.00 -1.60
N VAL A 48 5.82 2.79 -2.40
CA VAL A 48 5.57 1.52 -3.08
C VAL A 48 6.67 1.22 -4.09
N LEU A 49 6.88 2.12 -5.05
CA LEU A 49 7.79 1.87 -6.19
C LEU A 49 9.24 1.78 -5.75
N TRP A 50 9.69 2.64 -4.84
CA TRP A 50 11.08 2.72 -4.44
C TRP A 50 11.40 1.92 -3.19
N TYR A 51 10.57 1.99 -2.15
CA TYR A 51 10.86 1.35 -0.86
C TYR A 51 10.20 -0.01 -0.67
N GLY A 52 9.34 -0.45 -1.59
CA GLY A 52 8.64 -1.74 -1.46
C GLY A 52 7.70 -1.76 -0.26
N GLU A 53 6.94 -0.68 -0.08
CA GLU A 53 5.91 -0.58 0.96
C GLU A 53 5.02 -1.82 0.99
N ILE A 54 4.86 -2.45 2.14
CA ILE A 54 3.91 -3.53 2.35
C ILE A 54 2.50 -2.95 2.32
N ILE A 55 1.63 -3.53 1.48
CA ILE A 55 0.21 -3.17 1.39
C ILE A 55 -0.62 -4.44 1.59
N ASN A 56 -1.03 -4.69 2.83
CA ASN A 56 -1.88 -5.84 3.16
C ASN A 56 -3.29 -5.41 3.53
N LEU A 57 -4.28 -6.17 3.08
CA LEU A 57 -5.65 -6.11 3.60
C LEU A 57 -5.96 -7.37 4.39
N PHE A 58 -6.49 -7.17 5.59
CA PHE A 58 -6.97 -8.23 6.47
C PHE A 58 -8.48 -8.11 6.68
N VAL A 59 -9.11 -9.26 6.89
CA VAL A 59 -10.47 -9.35 7.44
C VAL A 59 -10.38 -10.02 8.79
N TYR A 60 -10.87 -9.32 9.81
CA TYR A 60 -11.07 -9.85 11.14
C TYR A 60 -12.54 -10.19 11.34
N SER A 61 -12.80 -11.43 11.77
CA SER A 61 -14.12 -11.88 12.22
C SER A 61 -14.02 -12.33 13.67
N GLU A 62 -14.87 -11.75 14.53
CA GLU A 62 -14.86 -11.98 15.97
C GLU A 62 -13.46 -11.88 16.59
N GLY A 63 -12.69 -10.87 16.22
CA GLY A 63 -11.33 -10.61 16.73
C GLY A 63 -10.24 -11.53 16.22
N LYS A 64 -10.52 -12.39 15.23
CA LYS A 64 -9.53 -13.27 14.60
C LYS A 64 -9.33 -12.90 13.14
N SER A 65 -8.08 -12.86 12.69
CA SER A 65 -7.75 -12.73 11.26
C SER A 65 -8.19 -14.00 10.53
N VAL A 66 -9.19 -13.87 9.66
CA VAL A 66 -9.76 -14.97 8.87
C VAL A 66 -9.34 -14.92 7.41
N TRP A 67 -8.80 -13.78 6.97
CA TRP A 67 -8.37 -13.55 5.61
C TRP A 67 -7.28 -12.48 5.59
N LYS A 68 -6.28 -12.69 4.73
CA LYS A 68 -5.19 -11.77 4.46
C LYS A 68 -4.92 -11.77 2.96
N LYS A 69 -4.64 -10.59 2.40
CA LYS A 69 -4.22 -10.46 1.02
C LYS A 69 -3.18 -9.35 0.85
N ASP A 70 -2.10 -9.69 0.15
CA ASP A 70 -1.18 -8.71 -0.42
C ASP A 70 -1.85 -8.02 -1.62
N LEU A 71 -1.89 -6.69 -1.60
CA LEU A 71 -2.57 -5.90 -2.62
C LEU A 71 -1.68 -5.52 -3.81
N HIS A 72 -0.36 -5.71 -3.75
CA HIS A 72 0.55 -5.38 -4.85
C HIS A 72 0.12 -5.90 -6.23
N PRO A 73 -0.31 -7.18 -6.38
CA PRO A 73 -0.72 -7.72 -7.68
C PRO A 73 -1.91 -7.00 -8.33
N TYR A 74 -2.64 -6.21 -7.56
CA TYR A 74 -3.86 -5.54 -7.98
C TYR A 74 -3.65 -4.04 -8.24
N ILE A 75 -2.45 -3.53 -8.00
CA ILE A 75 -2.11 -2.11 -8.14
C ILE A 75 -1.25 -1.93 -9.40
N THR A 76 -1.67 -1.00 -10.24
CA THR A 76 -0.94 -0.60 -11.46
C THR A 76 -0.62 0.89 -11.41
N PHE A 77 0.66 1.22 -11.59
CA PHE A 77 1.17 2.57 -11.70
C PHE A 77 1.39 2.95 -13.17
N HIS A 78 0.88 4.10 -13.56
CA HIS A 78 1.08 4.66 -14.89
C HIS A 78 1.98 5.89 -14.77
N LEU A 79 3.21 5.78 -15.25
CA LEU A 79 4.20 6.87 -15.24
C LEU A 79 4.46 7.36 -16.68
N PRO A 80 4.67 8.67 -16.89
CA PRO A 80 4.95 9.20 -18.22
C PRO A 80 6.21 8.59 -18.83
N GLY A 81 6.09 8.00 -20.03
CA GLY A 81 7.22 7.42 -20.76
C GLY A 81 7.64 6.02 -20.30
N TYR A 82 6.83 5.36 -19.47
CA TYR A 82 7.01 3.98 -19.03
C TYR A 82 5.79 3.13 -19.38
N PRO A 83 5.95 1.81 -19.60
CA PRO A 83 4.82 0.90 -19.59
C PRO A 83 4.15 0.90 -18.20
N PRO A 84 2.88 0.46 -18.09
CA PRO A 84 2.25 0.27 -16.79
C PRO A 84 3.08 -0.64 -15.90
N LEU A 85 3.38 -0.18 -14.68
CA LEU A 85 4.14 -0.94 -13.69
C LEU A 85 3.16 -1.59 -12.72
N GLN A 86 3.12 -2.93 -12.73
CA GLN A 86 2.24 -3.70 -11.87
C GLN A 86 3.05 -4.43 -10.80
N GLY A 87 2.50 -4.54 -9.60
CA GLY A 87 3.08 -5.35 -8.55
C GLY A 87 2.98 -6.84 -8.83
N THR A 88 3.90 -7.62 -8.28
CA THR A 88 3.91 -9.08 -8.33
C THR A 88 3.52 -9.67 -6.98
N ALA A 89 3.22 -10.97 -6.97
CA ALA A 89 2.75 -11.69 -5.78
C ALA A 89 3.81 -11.84 -4.67
N ASP A 90 5.05 -11.46 -4.96
CA ASP A 90 6.16 -11.37 -4.00
C ASP A 90 6.34 -9.95 -3.45
N GLY A 91 5.37 -9.04 -3.68
CA GLY A 91 5.40 -7.66 -3.19
C GLY A 91 6.39 -6.75 -3.93
N CYS A 92 6.96 -7.21 -5.05
CA CYS A 92 7.86 -6.39 -5.86
C CYS A 92 7.07 -5.61 -6.92
N ILE A 93 7.50 -4.40 -7.27
CA ILE A 93 7.07 -3.77 -8.52
C ILE A 93 8.15 -4.04 -9.57
N LEU A 94 7.76 -4.72 -10.66
CA LEU A 94 8.68 -5.02 -11.76
C LEU A 94 9.19 -3.71 -12.39
N ASP A 95 10.45 -3.72 -12.82
CA ASP A 95 11.15 -2.64 -13.54
C ASP A 95 11.64 -1.43 -12.74
N VAL A 96 11.42 -1.37 -11.42
CA VAL A 96 12.14 -0.41 -10.56
C VAL A 96 13.44 -1.03 -10.08
N SER A 97 14.58 -0.43 -10.46
CA SER A 97 15.88 -0.96 -10.05
C SER A 97 16.21 -0.55 -8.61
N ASN A 98 15.72 -1.32 -7.63
CA ASN A 98 16.19 -1.22 -6.26
C ASN A 98 17.14 -2.39 -5.96
N SER A 99 18.36 -2.31 -6.50
CA SER A 99 19.37 -3.37 -6.39
C SER A 99 19.87 -3.64 -4.97
N GLY A 100 19.41 -2.88 -3.96
CA GLY A 100 19.85 -2.98 -2.57
C GLY A 100 18.83 -3.54 -1.56
N LEU A 101 17.54 -3.68 -1.90
CA LEU A 101 16.49 -3.98 -0.92
C LEU A 101 15.58 -5.17 -1.25
N LEU A 102 15.66 -5.76 -2.45
CA LEU A 102 14.78 -6.88 -2.84
C LEU A 102 15.37 -8.26 -2.51
N PRO A 103 14.58 -9.21 -1.97
CA PRO A 103 15.01 -10.59 -1.77
C PRO A 103 15.11 -11.33 -3.12
N SER A 104 16.35 -11.61 -3.55
CA SER A 104 16.75 -12.52 -4.63
C SER A 104 16.38 -12.15 -6.07
N ALA A 105 17.40 -12.20 -6.93
CA ALA A 105 17.45 -11.70 -8.30
C ALA A 105 16.74 -12.55 -9.37
N GLN A 106 15.60 -13.18 -9.09
CA GLN A 106 15.14 -14.33 -9.90
C GLN A 106 14.12 -14.10 -11.03
N THR A 107 13.65 -12.88 -11.29
CA THR A 107 12.81 -12.65 -12.48
C THR A 107 13.19 -11.35 -13.19
N ARG A 108 14.36 -11.33 -13.84
CA ARG A 108 14.79 -10.23 -14.71
C ARG A 108 14.43 -10.57 -16.16
N GLN A 109 13.37 -9.94 -16.69
CA GLN A 109 13.09 -9.99 -18.12
C GLN A 109 13.90 -8.89 -18.83
N ASP A 110 14.90 -9.31 -19.62
CA ASP A 110 15.99 -8.51 -20.18
C ASP A 110 15.61 -7.58 -21.37
N SER A 111 14.45 -6.93 -21.38
CA SER A 111 14.08 -6.07 -22.53
C SER A 111 13.27 -4.80 -22.25
N GLN A 112 13.03 -4.45 -20.98
CA GLN A 112 12.23 -3.26 -20.65
C GLN A 112 13.09 -2.15 -20.02
N ARG A 113 12.75 -0.90 -20.33
CA ARG A 113 13.41 0.31 -19.81
C ARG A 113 13.28 0.29 -18.28
N ARG A 114 14.41 0.20 -17.59
CA ARG A 114 14.45 0.27 -16.12
C ARG A 114 14.20 1.71 -15.67
N LEU A 115 13.39 1.86 -14.63
CA LEU A 115 13.17 3.13 -13.96
C LEU A 115 14.22 3.30 -12.85
N PHE A 116 15.04 4.35 -12.97
CA PHE A 116 16.02 4.70 -11.93
C PHE A 116 15.41 5.66 -10.89
N ARG A 117 16.07 5.74 -9.72
CA ARG A 117 15.63 6.59 -8.61
C ARG A 117 15.40 8.04 -9.03
N ASP A 118 16.40 8.62 -9.70
CA ASP A 118 16.39 10.04 -10.03
C ASP A 118 15.30 10.33 -11.07
N GLU A 119 15.07 9.43 -12.02
CA GLU A 119 13.94 9.52 -12.96
C GLU A 119 12.58 9.41 -12.25
N LEU A 120 12.45 8.51 -11.27
CA LEU A 120 11.23 8.39 -10.47
C LEU A 120 10.98 9.67 -9.65
N ILE A 121 12.04 10.23 -9.06
CA ILE A 121 11.97 11.51 -8.33
C ILE A 121 11.56 12.63 -9.27
N ASP A 122 12.14 12.72 -10.47
CA ASP A 122 11.78 13.76 -11.45
C ASP A 122 10.32 13.65 -11.90
N ILE A 123 9.79 12.43 -12.03
CA ILE A 123 8.39 12.18 -12.38
C ILE A 123 7.45 12.58 -11.24
N LEU A 124 7.79 12.21 -10.01
CA LEU A 124 6.96 12.45 -8.84
C LEU A 124 7.08 13.89 -8.32
N TRP A 125 8.25 14.50 -8.43
CA TRP A 125 8.56 15.86 -8.00
C TRP A 125 9.23 16.67 -9.12
N PRO A 126 8.52 16.95 -10.23
CA PRO A 126 9.05 17.79 -11.29
C PRO A 126 9.44 19.16 -10.77
N THR A 127 10.64 19.61 -11.15
CA THR A 127 11.24 20.88 -10.74
C THR A 127 10.55 22.10 -11.36
N GLU A 128 9.90 21.95 -12.51
CA GLU A 128 9.05 22.99 -13.08
C GLU A 128 7.65 22.91 -12.47
N GLN A 129 7.24 23.97 -11.77
CA GLN A 129 5.86 24.12 -11.29
C GLN A 129 4.92 24.21 -12.49
N VAL A 130 4.40 23.08 -12.95
CA VAL A 130 3.25 23.11 -13.83
C VAL A 130 2.05 23.55 -12.99
N GLY A 131 1.38 24.61 -13.45
CA GLY A 131 0.48 25.45 -12.65
C GLY A 131 -0.48 24.70 -11.73
N SER A 132 -0.79 25.33 -10.60
CA SER A 132 -1.73 24.89 -9.56
C SER A 132 -3.02 24.33 -10.14
N GLY A 133 -3.10 23.02 -10.33
CA GLY A 133 -4.27 22.35 -10.90
C GLY A 133 -3.98 21.15 -11.79
N GLN A 134 -2.72 20.84 -12.12
CA GLN A 134 -2.43 19.61 -12.86
C GLN A 134 -2.47 18.37 -11.95
N GLU A 135 -3.22 17.36 -12.40
CA GLU A 135 -3.25 16.01 -11.84
C GLU A 135 -1.82 15.47 -11.63
N SER A 136 -1.63 14.64 -10.60
CA SER A 136 -0.36 13.94 -10.39
C SER A 136 0.07 13.27 -11.70
N ALA A 137 1.34 13.46 -12.10
CA ALA A 137 1.88 12.81 -13.29
C ALA A 137 1.78 11.28 -13.22
N VAL A 138 1.66 10.74 -12.01
CA VAL A 138 1.43 9.32 -11.75
C VAL A 138 -0.05 9.08 -11.50
N ARG A 139 -0.63 8.20 -12.32
CA ARG A 139 -1.97 7.65 -12.13
C ARG A 139 -1.85 6.26 -11.54
N VAL A 140 -2.68 5.98 -10.54
CA VAL A 140 -2.76 4.67 -9.88
C VAL A 140 -4.11 4.04 -10.18
N GLU A 141 -4.11 2.78 -10.60
CA GLU A 141 -5.31 1.97 -10.80
C GLU A 141 -5.27 0.78 -9.85
N ILE A 142 -6.41 0.46 -9.22
CA ILE A 142 -6.55 -0.69 -8.33
C ILE A 142 -7.70 -1.56 -8.83
N ASP A 143 -7.42 -2.80 -9.21
CA ASP A 143 -8.44 -3.75 -9.66
C ASP A 143 -9.16 -4.41 -8.48
N TRP A 144 -10.06 -3.65 -7.86
CA TRP A 144 -10.90 -4.15 -6.77
C TRP A 144 -11.83 -5.29 -7.17
N ALA A 145 -12.15 -5.45 -8.45
CA ALA A 145 -13.05 -6.50 -8.93
C ALA A 145 -12.35 -7.87 -8.96
N ALA A 146 -11.02 -7.89 -9.10
CA ALA A 146 -10.21 -9.10 -9.01
C ALA A 146 -9.91 -9.56 -7.58
N ILE A 147 -10.32 -8.79 -6.56
CA ILE A 147 -10.10 -9.12 -5.14
C ILE A 147 -11.41 -9.63 -4.52
N ASP A 148 -11.45 -10.92 -4.20
CA ASP A 148 -12.57 -11.52 -3.46
C ASP A 148 -12.43 -11.21 -1.96
N ILE A 149 -12.84 -10.00 -1.57
CA ILE A 149 -12.81 -9.53 -0.17
C ILE A 149 -14.05 -10.06 0.56
N PRO A 150 -13.88 -10.94 1.58
CA PRO A 150 -14.99 -11.45 2.37
C PRO A 150 -15.78 -10.33 3.06
N ALA A 151 -17.10 -10.49 3.17
CA ALA A 151 -17.91 -9.60 3.99
C ALA A 151 -17.63 -9.84 5.48
N LEU A 152 -17.79 -8.80 6.30
CA LEU A 152 -17.72 -8.95 7.75
C LEU A 152 -18.93 -9.73 8.27
N GLU A 153 -18.66 -10.68 9.16
CA GLU A 153 -19.68 -11.44 9.89
C GLU A 153 -19.66 -11.03 11.36
N GLY A 154 -20.82 -11.00 12.01
CA GLY A 154 -20.93 -10.67 13.43
C GLY A 154 -20.85 -9.16 13.74
N PRO A 155 -20.67 -8.79 15.02
CA PRO A 155 -20.70 -7.39 15.45
C PRO A 155 -19.48 -6.61 14.96
N CYS A 156 -19.69 -5.55 14.16
CA CYS A 156 -18.62 -4.70 13.67
C CYS A 156 -18.01 -3.81 14.76
N LEU A 157 -16.72 -3.50 14.62
CA LEU A 157 -16.00 -2.48 15.39
C LEU A 157 -16.69 -1.12 15.23
N GLN A 158 -16.84 -0.39 16.33
CA GLN A 158 -17.45 0.95 16.37
C GLN A 158 -16.41 2.03 16.67
N PRO A 159 -16.66 3.29 16.28
CA PRO A 159 -15.85 4.43 16.69
C PRO A 159 -15.61 4.48 18.21
N GLY A 160 -14.36 4.67 18.62
CA GLY A 160 -13.93 4.71 20.02
C GLY A 160 -13.70 3.34 20.68
N GLU A 161 -13.92 2.23 19.96
CA GLU A 161 -13.50 0.91 20.42
C GLU A 161 -12.05 0.62 20.02
N VAL A 162 -11.32 -0.06 20.90
CA VAL A 162 -9.93 -0.49 20.72
C VAL A 162 -9.89 -2.01 20.52
N VAL A 163 -9.05 -2.47 19.60
CA VAL A 163 -8.75 -3.89 19.37
C VAL A 163 -7.25 -4.13 19.34
N THR A 164 -6.84 -5.35 19.70
CA THR A 164 -5.45 -5.79 19.56
C THR A 164 -5.30 -6.58 18.27
N CYS A 165 -4.34 -6.17 17.42
CA CYS A 165 -4.02 -6.86 16.16
C CYS A 165 -2.51 -7.11 16.07
N GLY A 166 -2.13 -8.23 15.46
CA GLY A 166 -0.73 -8.49 15.12
C GLY A 166 -0.31 -7.73 13.85
N GLN A 167 0.85 -7.11 13.89
CA GLN A 167 1.51 -6.52 12.72
C GLN A 167 2.13 -7.63 11.87
N SER A 168 2.04 -7.53 10.54
CA SER A 168 2.53 -8.61 9.69
C SER A 168 4.04 -8.66 9.55
N TYR A 169 4.71 -7.53 9.75
CA TYR A 169 6.15 -7.43 9.62
C TYR A 169 6.89 -7.84 10.91
N THR A 170 6.53 -7.25 12.05
CA THR A 170 7.21 -7.49 13.33
C THR A 170 6.67 -8.72 14.06
N ASN A 171 5.44 -9.15 13.75
CA ASN A 171 4.65 -10.10 14.54
C ASN A 171 4.36 -9.62 15.97
N GLU A 172 4.49 -8.32 16.24
CA GLU A 172 4.12 -7.71 17.51
C GLU A 172 2.62 -7.42 17.52
N GLU A 173 2.01 -7.52 18.70
CA GLU A 173 0.61 -7.17 18.92
C GLU A 173 0.52 -5.70 19.35
N GLU A 174 -0.33 -4.95 18.66
CA GLU A 174 -0.56 -3.54 18.95
C GLU A 174 -2.05 -3.22 19.10
N GLN A 175 -2.31 -2.14 19.82
CA GLN A 175 -3.67 -1.62 20.01
C GLN A 175 -4.02 -0.61 18.93
N PHE A 176 -5.18 -0.80 18.32
CA PHE A 176 -5.70 0.05 17.27
C PHE A 176 -7.13 0.48 17.57
N GLU A 177 -7.44 1.72 17.25
CA GLU A 177 -8.78 2.28 17.28
C GLU A 177 -9.43 2.21 15.89
N TYR A 178 -10.75 2.32 15.84
CA TYR A 178 -11.47 2.54 14.58
C TYR A 178 -10.95 3.80 13.87
N GLY A 179 -10.63 3.68 12.58
CA GLY A 179 -10.09 4.77 11.77
C GLY A 179 -8.61 4.62 11.47
N TYR A 180 -7.95 5.76 11.27
CA TYR A 180 -6.51 5.85 10.99
C TYR A 180 -5.70 5.78 12.28
N ASN A 181 -4.66 4.94 12.27
CA ASN A 181 -3.69 4.78 13.33
C ASN A 181 -2.30 4.83 12.69
N THR A 182 -1.35 5.44 13.39
CA THR A 182 0.05 5.43 12.97
C THR A 182 0.93 5.07 14.16
N LEU A 183 1.96 4.30 13.90
CA LEU A 183 2.96 3.88 14.88
C LEU A 183 4.33 4.48 14.58
N GLU A 184 4.36 5.54 13.75
CA GLU A 184 5.53 6.38 13.64
C GLU A 184 5.67 7.27 14.88
N ASP A 185 6.81 7.12 15.58
CA ASP A 185 7.27 8.03 16.64
C ASP A 185 7.90 9.33 16.06
#